data_AF-A0A933C203-F1
#
_entry.id   AF-A0A933C203-F1
#
_cell.length_a   1.000
_cell.length_b   1.000
_cell.length_c   1.000
_cell.angle_alpha   90.00
_cell.angle_beta   90.00
_cell.angle_gamma   90.00
#
_symmetry.space_group_name_H-M   'P 1'
#
loop_
_entity.id
_entity.type
_entity.pdbx_description
1 polymer ?
#
loop_
_entity_poly.entity_id
_entity_poly.type
_entity_poly.pdbx_seq_one_letter_code
_entity_poly.pdbx_strand_id
1 'polypeptide(L)' 'PNARRNEVTMREDGGFLVLVKAPAAEGKANKAVVEVLADFFKKPKSSVAILKGKGSRRKIVEIL' A
#
# COMPACT_ATOMS: atom_id res chain seq x y z
N PRO A 1 -4.98 4.87 9.67
CA PRO A 1 -6.03 4.95 8.63
C PRO A 1 -6.83 6.24 8.82
N ASN A 2 -6.35 7.33 8.19
CA ASN A 2 -6.93 8.68 8.06
C ASN A 2 -5.82 9.66 7.60
N ALA A 3 -4.96 9.22 6.68
CA ALA A 3 -3.97 10.14 6.13
C ALA A 3 -4.72 11.18 5.27
N ARG A 4 -4.40 12.47 5.45
CA ARG A 4 -5.01 13.56 4.67
C ARG A 4 -4.67 13.45 3.17
N ARG A 5 -3.59 12.73 2.84
CA ARG A 5 -3.07 12.48 1.49
C ARG A 5 -2.58 11.04 1.38
N ASN A 6 -2.58 10.51 0.16
CA ASN A 6 -1.91 9.25 -0.13
C ASN A 6 -0.41 9.53 -0.29
N GLU A 7 0.44 8.78 0.42
CA GLU A 7 1.89 9.02 0.42
C GLU A 7 2.65 7.70 0.55
N VAL A 8 3.77 7.60 -0.17
CA VAL A 8 4.71 6.48 -0.07
C VAL A 8 6.08 7.06 0.27
N THR A 9 6.67 6.59 1.36
CA THR A 9 8.01 7.00 1.79
C THR A 9 8.85 5.75 2.00
N MET A 10 10.03 5.71 1.36
CA MET A 10 11.02 4.69 1.68
C MET A 10 11.65 5.01 3.03
N ARG A 11 11.80 4.00 3.88
CA ARG A 11 12.44 4.09 5.19
C ARG A 11 13.88 3.59 5.08
N GLU A 12 14.71 4.01 6.04
CA GLU A 12 16.12 3.61 6.13
C GLU A 12 16.30 2.10 6.38
N ASP A 13 15.27 1.42 6.89
CA ASP A 13 15.26 -0.04 7.11
C ASP A 13 14.95 -0.85 5.82
N GLY A 14 14.85 -0.18 4.67
CA GLY A 14 14.46 -0.81 3.40
C GLY A 14 12.96 -1.08 3.27
N GLY A 15 12.15 -0.70 4.27
CA GLY A 15 10.70 -0.77 4.23
C GLY A 15 10.04 0.45 3.57
N PHE A 16 8.74 0.35 3.33
CA PHE A 16 7.92 1.46 2.84
C PHE A 16 6.84 1.83 3.85
N LEU A 17 6.76 3.13 4.17
CA LEU A 17 5.60 3.69 4.84
C LEU A 17 4.58 4.10 3.79
N VAL A 18 3.42 3.41 3.79
CA VAL A 18 2.31 3.73 2.89
C VAL A 18 1.17 4.31 3.71
N LEU A 19 0.87 5.58 3.46
CA LEU A 19 -0.24 6.29 4.06
C LEU A 19 -1.39 6.33 3.06
N VAL A 20 -2.54 5.78 3.45
CA VAL A 20 -3.77 5.83 2.63
C VAL A 20 -4.88 6.52 3.41
N LYS A 21 -5.67 7.33 2.69
CA LYS A 21 -6.88 7.96 3.23
C LYS A 21 -8.02 6.96 3.43
N ALA A 22 -8.04 5.89 2.63
CA ALA A 22 -9.11 4.90 2.65
C ALA A 22 -9.29 4.31 4.07
N PRO A 23 -10.53 4.19 4.55
CA PRO A 23 -10.81 3.60 5.86
C PRO A 23 -10.31 2.16 5.88
N ALA A 24 -9.90 1.69 7.07
CA ALA A 24 -9.47 0.31 7.30
C ALA A 24 -10.60 -0.73 7.17
N ALA A 25 -11.74 -0.37 6.58
CA ALA A 25 -12.78 -1.30 6.20
C ALA A 25 -12.20 -2.31 5.20
N GLU A 26 -12.35 -3.60 5.51
CA GLU A 26 -11.77 -4.71 4.76
C GLU A 26 -12.03 -4.55 3.26
N GLY A 27 -10.95 -4.49 2.48
CA GLY A 27 -10.98 -4.32 1.03
C GLY A 27 -10.69 -2.89 0.54
N LYS A 28 -11.21 -1.83 1.18
CA LYS A 28 -10.99 -0.44 0.71
C LYS A 28 -9.56 0.04 0.94
N ALA A 29 -9.01 -0.23 2.12
CA ALA A 29 -7.60 0.08 2.41
C ALA A 29 -6.62 -0.76 1.58
N ASN A 30 -6.96 -2.01 1.26
CA ASN A 30 -6.10 -2.88 0.47
C ASN A 30 -5.99 -2.40 -0.98
N LYS A 31 -7.14 -2.05 -1.60
CA LYS A 31 -7.16 -1.45 -2.93
C LYS A 31 -6.36 -0.16 -2.97
N ALA A 32 -6.59 0.75 -2.03
CA ALA A 32 -5.85 2.01 -1.97
C ALA A 32 -4.34 1.82 -1.84
N VAL A 33 -3.88 0.84 -1.06
CA VAL A 33 -2.43 0.53 -0.95
C VAL A 33 -1.88 0.05 -2.29
N VAL A 34 -2.58 -0.86 -2.98
CA VAL A 34 -2.16 -1.36 -4.29
C VAL A 34 -2.08 -0.22 -5.32
N GLU A 35 -3.07 0.66 -5.35
CA GLU A 35 -3.10 1.81 -6.27
C GLU A 35 -1.94 2.76 -6.02
N VAL A 36 -1.74 3.14 -4.76
CA VAL A 36 -0.70 4.09 -4.36
C VAL A 36 0.71 3.53 -4.62
N LEU A 37 0.91 2.24 -4.40
CA LEU A 37 2.18 1.58 -4.72
C LEU A 37 2.39 1.42 -6.22
N ALA A 38 1.35 1.05 -6.97
CA ALA A 38 1.41 0.95 -8.43
C ALA A 38 1.83 2.28 -9.07
N ASP A 39 1.23 3.39 -8.62
CA ASP A 39 1.57 4.74 -9.08
C ASP A 39 3.01 5.13 -8.70
N PHE A 40 3.43 4.86 -7.46
CA PHE A 40 4.79 5.17 -6.98
C PHE A 40 5.87 4.42 -7.77
N PHE A 41 5.67 3.12 -8.02
CA PHE A 41 6.63 2.29 -8.75
C PHE A 41 6.44 2.34 -10.28
N LYS A 42 5.45 3.10 -10.78
CA LYS A 42 5.08 3.17 -12.20
C LYS A 42 4.82 1.80 -12.82
N LYS A 43 4.12 0.95 -12.08
CA LYS A 43 3.74 -0.40 -12.49
C LYS A 43 2.22 -0.52 -12.66
N PRO A 44 1.72 -1.43 -13.50
CA PRO A 44 0.30 -1.69 -13.58
C PRO A 44 -0.22 -2.23 -12.24
N LYS A 45 -1.47 -1.90 -11.89
CA LYS A 45 -2.11 -2.40 -10.65
C LYS A 45 -2.15 -3.93 -10.58
N SER A 46 -2.20 -4.62 -11.72
CA SER A 46 -2.15 -6.08 -11.82
C SER A 46 -0.80 -6.67 -11.42
N SER A 47 0.28 -5.89 -11.48
CA SER A 47 1.63 -6.29 -11.06
C SER A 47 1.88 -6.06 -9.57
N VAL A 48 0.91 -5.51 -8.83
CA VAL A 48 1.06 -5.20 -7.39
C VAL A 48 0.07 -6.01 -6.58
N ALA A 49 0.57 -6.91 -5.73
CA ALA A 49 -0.26 -7.83 -4.97
C ALA A 49 0.12 -7.86 -3.47
N ILE A 50 -0.87 -7.79 -2.59
CA ILE A 50 -0.65 -7.98 -1.15
C ILE A 50 -0.64 -9.49 -0.86
N LEU A 51 0.55 -10.04 -0.64
CA LEU A 51 0.76 -11.46 -0.32
C LEU A 51 0.33 -11.79 1.12
N LYS A 52 0.68 -10.94 2.10
CA LYS A 52 0.37 -11.15 3.53
C LYS A 52 0.00 -9.85 4.25
N GLY A 53 -0.75 -9.98 5.35
CA GLY A 53 -1.10 -8.85 6.23
C GLY A 53 -2.34 -8.05 5.83
N LYS A 54 -3.29 -8.65 5.09
CA LYS A 54 -4.53 -7.96 4.64
C LYS A 54 -5.34 -7.34 5.78
N GLY A 55 -5.31 -7.93 6.99
CA GLY A 55 -5.93 -7.41 8.21
C GLY A 55 -4.98 -6.68 9.16
N SER A 56 -3.71 -6.48 8.78
CA SER A 56 -2.67 -5.91 9.64
C SER A 56 -2.09 -4.63 9.06
N ARG A 57 -1.44 -3.82 9.91
CA ARG A 57 -0.73 -2.60 9.47
C ARG A 57 0.55 -2.94 8.68
N ARG A 58 1.21 -4.04 9.03
CA ARG A 58 2.40 -4.54 8.33
C ARG A 58 1.97 -5.50 7.22
N LYS A 59 2.36 -5.21 5.99
CA LYS A 59 1.98 -5.97 4.79
C LYS A 59 3.21 -6.40 4.02
N ILE A 60 3.15 -7.59 3.45
CA ILE A 60 4.12 -8.02 2.44
C ILE A 60 3.44 -7.84 1.09
N VAL A 61 4.05 -7.03 0.23
CA VAL A 61 3.55 -6.68 -1.10
C VAL A 61 4.57 -7.14 -2.12
N GLU A 62 4.10 -7.82 -3.15
CA GLU A 62 4.87 -8.19 -4.32
C GLU A 62 4.64 -7.17 -5.45
N ILE A 63 5.70 -6.84 -6.16
CA ILE A 63 5.70 -5.93 -7.31
C ILE A 63 6.49 -6.58 -8.44
N LEU A 64 5.82 -6.89 -9.55
CA LEU A 64 6.39 -7.49 -10.77
C LEU A 64 6.80 -6.44 -11.81
#